data_AF-A0A1X1ZN01-F1
#
_entry.id   AF-A0A1X1ZN01-F1
#
_cell.length_a   1.000
_cell.length_b   1.000
_cell.length_c   1.000
_cell.angle_alpha   90.00
_cell.angle_beta   90.00
_cell.angle_gamma   90.00
#
_symmetry.space_group_name_H-M   'P 1'
#
loop_
_entity.id
_entity.type
_entity.pdbx_description
1 polymer ?
#
loop_
_entity_poly.entity_id
_entity_poly.type
_entity_poly.pdbx_seq_one_letter_code
_entity_poly.pdbx_strand_id
1 'polypeptide(L)'
;MTNGESVFADVFGPLEDVQLRRRRQDLLRRAALIVEFGWNPFRYQWSVGEVLGTALVLDDCDELLRFDETVHSALSRWAFDLWGIGGGQADVDTGCLRTRAWFECIHAELADKPSSPTTRKE
;
A
#
# COMPACT_ATOMS: atom_id res chain seq x y z
N MET A 1 35.22 9.20 15.28
CA MET A 1 34.58 9.66 14.04
C MET A 1 33.79 8.48 13.48
N THR A 2 32.51 8.38 13.82
CA THR A 2 31.58 7.34 13.34
C THR A 2 30.27 8.02 12.92
N ASN A 3 30.33 8.83 11.86
CA ASN A 3 29.16 9.51 11.29
C ASN A 3 28.75 8.94 9.91
N GLY A 4 29.30 7.79 9.52
CA GLY A 4 29.00 7.15 8.23
C GLY A 4 27.93 6.06 8.28
N GLU A 5 27.80 5.33 9.39
CA GLU A 5 26.86 4.20 9.51
C GLU A 5 25.41 4.62 9.77
N SER A 6 25.16 5.87 10.19
CA SER A 6 23.82 6.31 10.63
C SER A 6 22.88 6.77 9.52
N VAL A 7 23.39 7.19 8.35
CA VAL A 7 22.53 7.75 7.28
C VAL A 7 21.87 6.65 6.46
N PHE A 8 22.58 5.55 6.19
CA PHE A 8 22.02 4.42 5.44
C PHE A 8 20.95 3.67 6.24
N ALA A 9 21.11 3.55 7.56
CA ALA A 9 20.10 2.95 8.43
C ALA A 9 18.80 3.78 8.49
N ASP A 10 18.90 5.10 8.36
CA ASP A 10 17.77 6.03 8.38
C ASP A 10 17.01 6.02 7.04
N VAL A 11 17.73 5.96 5.91
CA VAL A 11 17.13 5.91 4.56
C VAL A 11 16.38 4.60 4.29
N PHE A 12 16.88 3.49 4.83
CA PHE A 12 16.27 2.16 4.66
C PHE A 12 15.58 1.65 5.92
N GLY A 13 15.29 2.55 6.86
CA GLY A 13 14.59 2.26 8.10
C GLY A 13 13.09 2.09 7.89
N PRO A 14 12.39 1.53 8.90
CA PRO A 14 10.93 1.48 8.88
C PRO A 14 10.34 2.88 8.84
N LEU A 15 9.18 3.00 8.18
CA LEU A 15 8.41 4.23 8.20
C LEU A 15 7.95 4.55 9.63
N GLU A 16 8.05 5.83 10.00
CA GLU A 16 7.46 6.36 11.22
C GLU A 16 5.93 6.37 11.14
N ASP A 17 5.26 6.43 12.30
CA ASP A 17 3.80 6.41 12.39
C ASP A 17 3.12 7.51 11.55
N VAL A 18 3.72 8.70 11.45
CA VAL A 18 3.19 9.78 10.61
C VAL A 18 3.25 9.40 9.13
N GLN A 19 4.34 8.77 8.69
CA GLN A 19 4.51 8.32 7.31
C GLN A 19 3.57 7.14 7.00
N LEU A 20 3.42 6.18 7.93
CA LEU A 20 2.46 5.08 7.81
C LEU A 20 1.02 5.59 7.66
N ARG A 21 0.60 6.56 8.48
CA ARG A 21 -0.73 7.18 8.37
C ARG A 21 -0.92 7.88 7.03
N ARG A 22 0.09 8.64 6.56
CA ARG A 22 0.03 9.30 5.24
C ARG A 22 -0.08 8.29 4.11
N ARG A 23 0.70 7.20 4.16
CA ARG A 23 0.67 6.13 3.16
C ARG A 23 -0.69 5.43 3.12
N ARG A 24 -1.28 5.14 4.28
CA ARG A 24 -2.65 4.63 4.38
C ARG A 24 -3.67 5.57 3.74
N GLN A 25 -3.62 6.86 4.06
CA GLN A 25 -4.54 7.86 3.51
C GLN A 25 -4.41 8.00 1.99
N ASP A 26 -3.18 7.92 1.46
CA ASP A 26 -2.95 7.94 0.01
C ASP A 26 -3.59 6.73 -0.68
N LEU A 27 -3.41 5.52 -0.13
CA LEU A 27 -4.04 4.30 -0.65
C LEU A 27 -5.57 4.37 -0.63
N LEU A 28 -6.19 4.89 0.45
CA LEU A 28 -7.64 5.08 0.52
C LEU A 28 -8.15 6.05 -0.57
N ARG A 29 -7.41 7.13 -0.84
CA ARG A 29 -7.77 8.08 -1.91
C ARG A 29 -7.67 7.41 -3.28
N ARG A 30 -6.61 6.65 -3.53
CA ARG A 30 -6.42 5.94 -4.80
C ARG A 30 -7.48 4.86 -5.00
N ALA A 31 -7.80 4.10 -3.96
CA ALA A 31 -8.88 3.12 -3.99
C ALA A 31 -10.21 3.77 -4.41
N ALA A 32 -10.54 4.93 -3.84
CA ALA A 32 -11.74 5.69 -4.25
C ALA A 32 -11.71 6.12 -5.73
N LEU A 33 -10.56 6.56 -6.25
CA LEU A 33 -10.40 6.90 -7.67
C LEU A 33 -10.60 5.69 -8.58
N ILE A 34 -10.10 4.52 -8.20
CA ILE A 34 -10.29 3.29 -8.99
C ILE A 34 -11.75 2.84 -8.96
N VAL A 35 -12.43 2.95 -7.82
CA VAL A 35 -13.87 2.64 -7.71
C VAL A 35 -14.70 3.56 -8.62
N GLU A 36 -14.31 4.84 -8.76
CA GLU A 36 -15.06 5.81 -9.57
C GLU A 36 -14.74 5.75 -11.07
N PHE A 37 -13.47 5.63 -11.44
CA PHE A 37 -13.01 5.80 -12.83
C PHE A 37 -12.36 4.55 -13.44
N GLY A 38 -12.18 3.48 -12.65
CA GLY A 38 -11.43 2.30 -13.03
C GLY A 38 -9.93 2.56 -13.18
N TRP A 39 -9.18 1.53 -13.57
CA TRP A 39 -7.71 1.55 -13.63
C TRP A 39 -7.11 2.28 -14.84
N ASN A 40 -7.79 2.28 -15.99
CA ASN A 40 -7.21 2.72 -17.26
C ASN A 40 -6.57 4.13 -17.23
N PRO A 41 -7.17 5.14 -16.57
CA PRO A 41 -6.56 6.47 -16.50
C PRO A 41 -5.27 6.52 -15.67
N PHE A 42 -5.08 5.59 -14.73
CA PHE A 42 -4.06 5.68 -13.68
C PHE A 42 -2.93 4.68 -13.81
N ARG A 43 -3.20 3.50 -14.41
CA ARG A 43 -2.27 2.36 -14.47
C ARG A 43 -0.86 2.70 -14.95
N TYR A 44 -0.76 3.62 -15.92
CA TYR A 44 0.53 4.04 -16.51
C TYR A 44 1.00 5.42 -16.03
N GLN A 45 0.25 6.06 -15.14
CA GLN A 45 0.62 7.33 -14.52
C GLN A 45 1.18 7.15 -13.11
N TRP A 46 0.67 6.15 -12.39
CA TRP A 46 1.14 5.78 -11.07
C TRP A 46 2.37 4.89 -11.18
N SER A 47 3.22 4.96 -10.15
CA SER A 47 4.31 4.00 -10.00
C SER A 47 3.76 2.59 -9.78
N VAL A 48 4.55 1.58 -10.12
CA VAL A 48 4.17 0.17 -9.92
C VAL A 48 3.78 -0.09 -8.45
N GLY A 49 4.55 0.41 -7.48
CA GLY A 49 4.24 0.22 -6.06
C GLY A 49 2.88 0.81 -5.65
N GLU A 50 2.51 1.97 -6.20
CA GLU A 50 1.21 2.60 -5.97
C GLU A 50 0.07 1.79 -6.59
N VAL A 51 0.26 1.24 -7.78
CA VAL A 51 -0.72 0.35 -8.43
C VAL A 51 -0.90 -0.93 -7.60
N LEU A 52 0.20 -1.62 -7.27
CA LEU A 52 0.15 -2.86 -6.49
C LEU A 52 -0.47 -2.65 -5.10
N GLY A 53 -0.11 -1.56 -4.41
CA GLY A 53 -0.70 -1.24 -3.11
C GLY A 53 -2.19 -0.96 -3.21
N THR A 54 -2.62 -0.24 -4.24
CA THR A 54 -4.05 0.04 -4.45
C THR A 54 -4.81 -1.24 -4.82
N ALA A 55 -4.23 -2.12 -5.63
CA ALA A 55 -4.81 -3.42 -5.96
C ALA A 55 -4.94 -4.32 -4.71
N LEU A 56 -3.94 -4.33 -3.82
CA LEU A 56 -4.03 -5.01 -2.53
C LEU A 56 -5.16 -4.47 -1.65
N VAL A 57 -5.39 -3.15 -1.64
CA VAL A 57 -6.52 -2.51 -0.91
C VAL A 57 -7.88 -2.81 -1.53
N LEU A 58 -7.95 -3.17 -2.81
CA LEU A 58 -9.21 -3.49 -3.48
C LEU A 58 -9.45 -5.00 -3.64
N ASP A 59 -8.51 -5.83 -3.17
CA ASP A 59 -8.47 -7.28 -3.42
C ASP A 59 -8.52 -7.64 -4.93
N ASP A 60 -7.96 -6.77 -5.76
CA ASP A 60 -7.97 -6.91 -7.23
C ASP A 60 -6.79 -7.77 -7.70
N CYS A 61 -6.96 -9.09 -7.60
CA CYS A 61 -5.96 -10.07 -8.00
C CYS A 61 -5.65 -10.03 -9.51
N ASP A 62 -6.62 -9.65 -10.35
CA ASP A 62 -6.42 -9.55 -11.79
C ASP A 62 -5.47 -8.39 -12.14
N GLU A 63 -5.59 -7.26 -11.44
CA GLU A 63 -4.65 -6.15 -11.60
C GLU A 63 -3.25 -6.50 -11.09
N LEU A 64 -3.10 -7.27 -10.02
CA LEU A 64 -1.79 -7.79 -9.60
C LEU A 64 -1.16 -8.67 -10.69
N LEU A 65 -1.93 -9.61 -11.25
CA LEU A 65 -1.45 -10.52 -12.30
C LEU A 65 -1.03 -9.79 -13.58
N ARG A 66 -1.64 -8.63 -13.91
CA ARG A 66 -1.21 -7.78 -15.03
C ARG A 66 0.22 -7.28 -14.91
N PHE A 67 0.74 -7.17 -13.68
CA PHE A 67 2.11 -6.78 -13.39
C PHE A 67 3.02 -7.98 -13.09
N ASP A 68 2.57 -9.21 -13.39
CA ASP A 68 3.26 -10.47 -13.05
C ASP A 68 3.45 -10.63 -11.53
N GLU A 69 2.50 -10.13 -10.75
CA GLU A 69 2.52 -10.18 -9.29
C GLU A 69 1.47 -11.11 -8.70
N THR A 70 1.85 -11.76 -7.60
CA THR A 70 0.93 -12.44 -6.69
C THR A 70 0.63 -11.54 -5.50
N VAL A 71 -0.42 -11.86 -4.74
CA VAL A 71 -0.68 -11.20 -3.44
C VAL A 71 0.55 -11.27 -2.53
N HIS A 72 1.24 -12.42 -2.48
CA HIS A 72 2.41 -12.59 -1.63
C HIS A 72 3.62 -11.74 -2.07
N SER A 73 3.93 -11.69 -3.36
CA SER A 73 5.05 -10.90 -3.88
C SER A 73 4.78 -9.39 -3.79
N ALA A 74 3.52 -8.97 -3.94
CA ALA A 74 3.10 -7.59 -3.67
C ALA A 74 3.22 -7.23 -2.19
N LEU A 75 2.72 -8.08 -1.28
CA LEU A 75 2.87 -7.89 0.18
C LEU A 75 4.35 -7.88 0.59
N SER A 76 5.19 -8.71 -0.01
CA SER A 76 6.62 -8.76 0.30
C SER A 76 7.32 -7.44 -0.04
N ARG A 77 7.02 -6.85 -1.20
CA ARG A 77 7.56 -5.52 -1.55
C ARG A 77 7.10 -4.46 -0.57
N TRP A 78 5.81 -4.45 -0.25
CA TRP A 78 5.26 -3.51 0.72
C TRP A 78 5.82 -3.71 2.13
N ALA A 79 6.20 -4.92 2.53
CA ALA A 79 6.88 -5.16 3.79
C ALA A 79 8.20 -4.38 3.87
N PHE A 80 9.00 -4.37 2.79
CA PHE A 80 10.23 -3.57 2.73
C PHE A 80 9.94 -2.06 2.69
N ASP A 81 8.92 -1.63 1.94
CA ASP A 81 8.55 -0.22 1.84
C ASP A 81 8.03 0.36 3.17
N LEU A 82 7.39 -0.46 4.00
CA LEU A 82 6.80 -0.05 5.27
C LEU A 82 7.78 -0.23 6.44
N TRP A 83 8.52 -1.34 6.47
CA TRP A 83 9.29 -1.76 7.64
C TRP A 83 10.80 -1.69 7.44
N GLY A 84 11.25 -1.17 6.30
CA GLY A 84 12.66 -1.09 5.94
C GLY A 84 13.26 -2.46 5.62
N ILE A 85 14.57 -2.51 5.36
CA ILE A 85 15.24 -3.76 4.93
C ILE A 85 15.13 -4.85 6.01
N GLY A 86 15.50 -4.52 7.25
CA GLY A 86 15.52 -5.50 8.35
C GLY A 86 14.11 -5.92 8.78
N GLY A 87 13.20 -4.96 8.95
CA GLY A 87 11.82 -5.24 9.34
C GLY A 87 11.03 -5.93 8.24
N GLY A 88 11.29 -5.57 6.97
CA GLY A 88 10.67 -6.17 5.81
C GLY A 88 11.06 -7.64 5.65
N GLN A 89 12.35 -7.96 5.76
CA GLN A 89 12.80 -9.35 5.68
C GLN A 89 12.19 -10.21 6.80
N ALA A 90 12.20 -9.71 8.04
CA ALA A 90 11.60 -10.41 9.16
C ALA A 90 10.10 -10.66 8.96
N ASP A 91 9.37 -9.71 8.37
CA ASP A 91 7.95 -9.90 8.06
C ASP A 91 7.76 -10.93 6.93
N VAL A 92 8.56 -10.87 5.86
CA VAL A 92 8.55 -11.85 4.75
C VAL A 92 8.82 -13.27 5.26
N ASP A 93 9.80 -13.46 6.15
CA ASP A 93 10.14 -14.75 6.74
C ASP A 93 8.96 -15.36 7.54
N THR A 94 8.04 -14.52 8.01
CA THR A 94 6.79 -14.95 8.68
C THR A 94 5.58 -15.04 7.75
N GLY A 95 5.75 -14.84 6.44
CA GLY A 95 4.66 -14.84 5.47
C GLY A 95 3.89 -13.51 5.37
N CYS A 96 4.54 -12.39 5.70
CA CYS A 96 4.02 -11.02 5.64
C CYS A 96 2.84 -10.76 6.58
N LEU A 97 2.80 -11.36 7.77
CA LEU A 97 1.67 -11.24 8.71
C LEU A 97 1.42 -9.78 9.13
N ARG A 98 2.48 -9.01 9.40
CA ARG A 98 2.36 -7.61 9.81
C ARG A 98 1.85 -6.75 8.66
N THR A 99 2.39 -6.94 7.46
CA THR A 99 1.94 -6.19 6.28
C THR A 99 0.50 -6.53 5.92
N ARG A 100 0.11 -7.81 5.99
CA ARG A 100 -1.28 -8.24 5.78
C ARG A 100 -2.23 -7.57 6.77
N ALA A 101 -1.93 -7.63 8.06
CA ALA A 101 -2.74 -6.97 9.09
C ALA A 101 -2.83 -5.45 8.86
N TRP A 102 -1.75 -4.83 8.38
CA TRP A 102 -1.77 -3.41 8.03
C TRP A 102 -2.73 -3.10 6.88
N PHE A 103 -2.74 -3.90 5.80
CA PHE A 103 -3.69 -3.75 4.69
C PHE A 103 -5.14 -4.11 5.09
N GLU A 104 -5.34 -5.11 5.94
CA GLU A 104 -6.66 -5.47 6.48
C GLU A 104 -7.30 -4.30 7.25
N CYS A 105 -6.52 -3.53 8.01
CA CYS A 105 -7.02 -2.29 8.63
C CYS A 105 -7.50 -1.28 7.58
N ILE A 106 -6.82 -1.17 6.43
CA ILE A 106 -7.22 -0.23 5.35
C ILE A 106 -8.52 -0.71 4.69
N HIS A 107 -8.62 -2.02 4.43
CA HIS A 107 -9.85 -2.65 3.93
C HIS A 107 -11.04 -2.38 4.85
N ALA A 108 -10.85 -2.55 6.16
CA ALA A 108 -11.88 -2.26 7.15
C ALA A 108 -12.30 -0.78 7.13
N GLU A 109 -11.34 0.15 7.04
CA GLU A 109 -11.62 1.59 6.91
C GLU A 109 -12.37 1.93 5.61
N LEU A 110 -12.04 1.25 4.51
CA LEU A 110 -12.74 1.44 3.23
C LEU A 110 -14.19 0.95 3.31
N ALA A 111 -14.42 -0.19 3.97
CA ALA A 111 -15.75 -0.77 4.16
C ALA A 111 -16.63 0.04 5.13
N ASP A 112 -16.03 0.66 6.16
CA ASP A 112 -16.73 1.47 7.15
C ASP A 112 -17.17 2.84 6.60
N LYS A 113 -16.70 3.25 5.41
CA LYS A 113 -17.06 4.54 4.83
C LYS A 113 -18.41 4.42 4.09
N PRO A 114 -19.56 4.84 4.66
CA PRO A 114 -20.81 4.85 3.92
C PRO A 114 -20.66 5.79 2.73
N SER A 115 -21.07 5.33 1.54
CA SER A 115 -21.18 6.18 0.36
C SER A 115 -22.02 7.42 0.73
N SER A 116 -21.39 8.58 0.83
CA SER A 116 -22.12 9.85 0.98
C SER A 116 -23.12 9.95 -0.18
N PRO A 117 -24.41 10.23 0.09
CA PRO A 117 -25.43 10.26 -0.94
C PRO A 117 -25.11 11.38 -1.93
N THR A 118 -25.03 11.01 -3.21
CA THR A 118 -24.92 11.93 -4.33
C THR A 118 -26.11 12.89 -4.30
N THR A 119 -25.90 14.14 -3.89
CA THR A 119 -26.89 15.19 -4.08
C THR A 119 -26.93 15.55 -5.57
N ARG A 120 -27.76 14.82 -6.32
CA ARG A 120 -28.22 15.26 -7.64
C ARG A 120 -29.17 16.44 -7.41
N LYS A 121 -28.75 17.65 -7.82
CA LYS A 121 -29.68 18.76 -8.03
C LYS A 121 -29.95 18.90 -9.52
N GLU A 122 -31.24 19.01 -9.80
CA GLU A 122 -31.91 19.18 -11.10
C GLU A 122 -31.46 20.43 -11.88
#